data_AF-A0A973SKZ0-F1
#
_entry.id   AF-A0A973SKZ0-F1
#
_cell.length_a   1.000
_cell.length_b   1.000
_cell.length_c   1.000
_cell.angle_alpha   90.00
_cell.angle_beta   90.00
_cell.angle_gamma   90.00
#
_symmetry.space_group_name_H-M   'P 1'
#
loop_
_entity.id
_entity.type
_entity.pdbx_description
1 polymer ?
#
loop_
_entity_poly.entity_id
_entity_poly.type
_entity_poly.pdbx_seq_one_letter_code
_entity_poly.pdbx_strand_id
1 'polypeptide(L)'
;MACGTPVVAIGRGAVPEIVVDGVTGFVLREADEVPGAIEAAGRLDPYACRAHVERHFGLGAMAAAYEAVYRRMLAAPRPVRLTDPPAPVRTPPVCR
;
A
#
# COMPACT_ATOMS: atom_id res chain seq x y z
N MET A 1 -6.31 -1.07 9.71
CA MET A 1 -6.53 0.37 9.42
C MET A 1 -7.96 0.70 9.00
N ALA A 2 -8.61 -0.02 8.08
CA ALA A 2 -10.01 0.28 7.68
C ALA A 2 -11.02 0.19 8.84
N CYS A 3 -10.74 -0.65 9.85
CA CYS A 3 -11.54 -0.74 11.08
C CYS A 3 -11.03 0.19 12.20
N GLY A 4 -10.11 1.12 11.89
CA GLY A 4 -9.45 1.98 12.87
C GLY A 4 -8.24 1.35 13.58
N THR A 5 -7.95 0.07 13.37
CA THR A 5 -6.80 -0.59 14.02
C THR A 5 -5.47 -0.13 13.42
N PRO A 6 -4.52 0.39 14.24
CA PRO A 6 -3.17 0.73 13.80
C PRO A 6 -2.37 -0.53 13.41
N VAL A 7 -1.33 -0.37 12.60
CA VAL A 7 -0.48 -1.47 12.12
C VAL A 7 0.95 -1.34 12.64
N VAL A 8 1.49 -2.39 13.22
CA VAL A 8 2.93 -2.47 13.54
C VAL A 8 3.54 -3.50 12.61
N ALA A 9 4.51 -3.09 11.79
CA ALA A 9 5.11 -3.96 10.80
C ALA A 9 6.54 -3.55 10.48
N ILE A 10 7.37 -4.52 10.07
CA ILE A 10 8.70 -4.24 9.51
C ILE A 10 8.53 -3.63 8.12
N GLY A 11 9.29 -2.57 7.83
CA GLY A 11 9.24 -1.77 6.61
C GLY A 11 9.76 -2.49 5.37
N ARG A 12 9.06 -3.55 4.94
CA ARG A 12 9.34 -4.29 3.70
C ARG A 12 8.15 -4.24 2.75
N GLY A 13 8.45 -4.25 1.45
CA GLY A 13 7.42 -4.23 0.40
C GLY A 13 6.55 -2.97 0.49
N ALA A 14 5.22 -3.16 0.46
CA ALA A 14 4.25 -2.06 0.46
C ALA A 14 4.01 -1.42 1.84
N VAL A 15 4.58 -1.96 2.92
CA VAL A 15 4.38 -1.43 4.29
C VAL A 15 4.70 0.07 4.41
N PRO A 16 5.89 0.57 4.01
CA PRO A 16 6.21 2.00 4.08
C PRO A 16 5.36 2.88 3.15
N GLU A 17 4.67 2.30 2.16
CA GLU A 17 3.76 3.04 1.28
C GLU A 17 2.35 3.16 1.88
N ILE A 18 1.93 2.17 2.67
CA ILE A 18 0.58 2.05 3.21
C ILE A 18 0.48 2.68 4.60
N VAL A 19 1.48 2.47 5.46
CA VAL A 19 1.47 2.88 6.86
C VAL A 19 2.19 4.22 7.01
N VAL A 20 1.54 5.17 7.67
CA VAL A 20 2.14 6.45 8.05
C VAL A 20 2.68 6.31 9.46
N ASP A 21 4.00 6.29 9.59
CA ASP A 21 4.69 6.13 10.86
C ASP A 21 4.24 7.17 11.89
N GLY A 22 3.93 6.72 13.11
CA GLY A 22 3.43 7.54 14.21
C GLY A 22 1.99 8.06 14.05
N VAL A 23 1.30 7.75 12.93
CA VAL A 23 -0.07 8.20 12.69
C VAL A 23 -1.03 7.02 12.54
N THR A 24 -0.74 6.10 11.61
CA THR A 24 -1.59 4.94 11.35
C THR A 24 -0.97 3.62 11.82
N GLY A 25 0.23 3.71 12.41
CA GLY A 25 1.03 2.57 12.79
C GLY A 25 2.49 2.92 12.99
N PHE A 26 3.33 1.90 13.08
CA PHE A 26 4.79 2.03 13.15
C PHE A 26 5.46 1.15 12.12
N VAL A 27 6.43 1.73 11.40
CA VAL A 27 7.23 1.06 10.36
C VAL A 27 8.62 0.80 10.93
N LEU A 28 8.85 -0.45 11.32
CA LEU A 28 10.05 -0.87 12.05
C LEU A 28 11.16 -1.34 11.11
N ARG A 29 12.40 -1.35 11.59
CA ARG A 29 13.53 -1.91 10.84
C ARG A 29 13.69 -3.39 11.14
N GLU A 30 13.53 -3.77 12.40
CA GLU A 30 13.82 -5.11 12.92
C GLU A 30 12.69 -5.62 13.85
N ALA A 31 12.69 -6.93 14.10
CA ALA A 31 11.62 -7.60 14.84
C ALA A 31 11.66 -7.36 16.36
N ASP A 32 12.83 -7.04 16.91
CA ASP A 32 13.05 -6.73 18.32
C ASP A 32 12.38 -5.43 18.76
N GLU A 33 12.09 -4.52 17.83
CA GLU A 33 11.39 -3.26 18.08
C GLU A 33 9.86 -3.45 18.29
N VAL A 34 9.30 -4.61 17.91
CA VAL A 34 7.86 -4.87 17.87
C VAL A 34 7.16 -4.71 19.24
N PRO A 35 7.68 -5.24 20.37
CA PRO A 35 6.98 -5.15 21.65
C PRO A 35 6.70 -3.71 22.08
N GLY A 36 7.71 -2.83 22.01
CA GLY A 36 7.55 -1.41 22.35
C GLY A 36 6.62 -0.67 21.39
N ALA A 37 6.67 -1.02 20.10
CA ALA A 37 5.81 -0.43 19.10
C ALA A 37 4.33 -0.80 19.27
N ILE A 38 4.02 -2.01 19.76
CA ILE A 38 2.63 -2.41 20.07
C ILE A 38 2.06 -1.54 21.20
N GLU A 39 2.83 -1.31 22.27
CA GLU A 39 2.40 -0.43 23.36
C GLU A 39 2.19 1.01 22.88
N ALA A 40 3.06 1.52 22.02
CA ALA A 40 2.92 2.83 21.41
C ALA A 40 1.70 2.91 20.49
N ALA A 41 1.44 1.86 19.71
CA ALA A 41 0.30 1.81 18.78
C ALA A 41 -1.04 1.89 19.51
N GLY A 42 -1.13 1.36 20.73
CA GLY A 42 -2.33 1.48 21.56
C GLY A 42 -2.72 2.91 21.93
N ARG A 43 -1.84 3.90 21.72
CA ARG A 43 -2.11 5.33 21.97
C ARG A 43 -2.48 6.12 20.70
N LEU A 44 -2.43 5.49 19.54
CA LEU A 44 -2.77 6.13 18.27
C LEU A 44 -4.28 6.32 18.14
N ASP A 45 -4.67 7.39 17.45
CA ASP A 45 -6.07 7.67 17.17
C ASP A 45 -6.64 6.69 16.13
N PRO A 46 -7.65 5.87 16.49
CA PRO A 46 -8.30 4.97 15.54
C PRO A 46 -9.00 5.69 14.38
N TYR A 47 -9.47 6.93 14.60
CA TYR A 47 -10.13 7.72 13.56
C TYR A 47 -9.12 8.22 12.51
N ALA A 48 -7.90 8.60 12.92
CA ALA A 48 -6.82 8.91 12.00
C ALA A 48 -6.48 7.72 11.09
N CYS A 49 -6.40 6.50 11.66
CA CYS A 49 -6.17 5.27 10.92
C CYS A 49 -7.26 5.02 9.85
N ARG A 50 -8.52 5.19 10.24
CA ARG A 50 -9.67 5.04 9.34
C ARG A 50 -9.65 6.09 8.23
N ALA A 51 -9.47 7.35 8.59
CA ALA A 51 -9.52 8.47 7.65
C ALA A 51 -8.40 8.40 6.61
N HIS A 52 -7.21 7.88 6.98
CA HIS A 52 -6.14 7.62 6.03
C HIS A 52 -6.56 6.62 4.95
N VAL A 53 -7.22 5.53 5.34
CA VAL A 53 -7.71 4.52 4.40
C VAL A 53 -8.78 5.08 3.48
N GLU A 54 -9.74 5.83 4.01
CA GLU A 54 -10.83 6.41 3.21
C GLU A 54 -10.31 7.38 2.15
N ARG A 55 -9.26 8.15 2.46
CA ARG A 55 -8.66 9.11 1.52
C ARG A 55 -7.85 8.46 0.41
N HIS A 56 -7.11 7.39 0.70
CA HIS A 56 -6.08 6.89 -0.21
C HIS A 56 -6.36 5.50 -0.80
N PHE A 57 -7.15 4.67 -0.12
CA PHE A 57 -7.36 3.27 -0.48
C PHE A 57 -8.84 2.93 -0.71
N GLY A 58 -9.61 3.91 -1.18
CA GLY A 58 -11.04 3.76 -1.49
C GLY A 58 -11.30 2.89 -2.73
N LEU A 59 -12.33 2.06 -2.66
CA LEU A 59 -12.73 1.15 -3.74
C LEU A 59 -12.99 1.86 -5.08
N GLY A 60 -13.68 3.01 -5.05
CA GLY A 60 -14.03 3.76 -6.26
C GLY A 60 -12.80 4.30 -6.99
N ALA A 61 -11.84 4.85 -6.24
CA ALA A 61 -10.58 5.34 -6.81
C ALA A 61 -9.76 4.19 -7.42
N MET A 62 -9.70 3.03 -6.73
CA MET A 62 -9.04 1.84 -7.23
C MET A 62 -9.69 1.35 -8.54
N ALA A 63 -11.02 1.19 -8.57
CA ALA A 63 -11.75 0.73 -9.74
C ALA A 63 -11.53 1.66 -10.95
N ALA A 64 -11.62 2.97 -10.74
CA ALA A 64 -11.38 3.97 -11.78
C ALA A 64 -9.93 3.92 -12.32
N ALA A 65 -8.94 3.71 -11.44
CA ALA A 65 -7.54 3.57 -11.85
C ALA A 65 -7.31 2.32 -12.71
N TYR A 66 -7.88 1.17 -12.31
CA TYR A 66 -7.82 -0.05 -13.12
C TYR A 66 -8.52 0.12 -14.47
N GLU A 67 -9.71 0.71 -14.47
CA GLU A 67 -10.45 1.00 -15.71
C GLU A 67 -9.65 1.88 -16.66
N ALA A 68 -9.00 2.93 -16.15
CA ALA A 68 -8.16 3.81 -16.94
C ALA A 68 -6.98 3.04 -17.59
N VAL A 69 -6.35 2.12 -16.86
CA VAL A 69 -5.30 1.25 -17.40
C VAL A 69 -5.83 0.37 -18.52
N TYR A 70 -7.00 -0.25 -18.34
CA TYR A 70 -7.62 -1.08 -19.38
C TYR A 70 -7.98 -0.29 -20.63
N ARG A 71 -8.58 0.90 -20.47
CA ARG A 71 -8.88 1.79 -21.61
C ARG A 71 -7.61 2.19 -22.36
N ARG A 72 -6.51 2.47 -21.64
CA ARG A 72 -5.21 2.77 -22.25
C ARG A 72 -4.66 1.59 -23.04
N MET A 73 -4.81 0.37 -22.53
CA MET A 73 -4.37 -0.84 -23.23
C MET A 73 -5.16 -1.09 -24.53
N LEU A 74 -6.47 -0.85 -24.50
CA LEU A 74 -7.33 -0.97 -25.68
C LEU A 74 -7.07 0.10 -26.74
N ALA A 75 -6.70 1.31 -26.31
CA ALA A 75 -6.37 2.42 -27.21
C ALA A 75 -4.93 2.36 -27.77
N ALA A 76 -4.11 1.40 -27.34
CA ALA A 76 -2.73 1.30 -27.78
C ALA A 76 -2.63 0.86 -29.27
N PRO A 77 -1.71 1.43 -30.07
CA PRO A 77 -1.58 1.13 -31.50
C PRO A 77 -1.35 -0.36 -31.82
N ARG A 78 -0.74 -1.09 -30.88
CA ARG A 78 -0.70 -2.55 -30.85
C ARG A 78 -1.35 -3.00 -29.55
N PRO A 79 -2.60 -3.46 -29.55
CA PRO A 79 -3.22 -3.98 -28.33
C PRO A 79 -2.42 -5.19 -27.84
N VAL A 80 -2.11 -5.19 -26.55
CA VAL A 80 -1.48 -6.35 -25.89
C VAL A 80 -2.43 -7.53 -26.00
N ARG A 81 -1.99 -8.63 -26.59
CA ARG A 81 -2.76 -9.87 -26.64
C ARG A 81 -2.41 -10.72 -25.42
N LEU A 82 -3.37 -11.47 -24.90
CA LEU A 82 -3.13 -12.40 -23.78
C LEU A 82 -2.07 -13.47 -24.14
N THR A 83 -1.91 -13.76 -25.43
CA THR A 83 -0.91 -14.68 -25.97
C THR A 83 0.48 -14.04 -26.17
N ASP A 84 0.60 -12.71 -26.02
CA ASP A 84 1.90 -12.06 -26.08
C ASP A 84 2.72 -12.46 -24.84
N PRO A 85 4.04 -12.67 -24.98
CA PRO A 85 4.90 -12.86 -23.81
C PRO A 85 4.80 -11.63 -22.88
N PRO A 86 4.78 -11.83 -21.56
CA PRO A 86 4.70 -10.72 -20.62
C PRO A 86 5.87 -9.76 -20.84
N ALA A 87 5.58 -8.46 -20.88
CA ALA A 87 6.63 -7.46 -20.94
C ALA A 87 7.58 -7.63 -19.74
N PRO A 88 8.89 -7.44 -19.91
CA PRO A 88 9.83 -7.56 -18.81
C PRO A 88 9.45 -6.58 -17.69
N VAL A 89 9.17 -7.12 -16.51
CA VAL A 89 8.89 -6.32 -15.32
C VAL A 89 10.19 -5.64 -14.92
N ARG A 90 10.24 -4.31 -15.02
CA ARG A 90 11.32 -3.53 -14.43
C ARG A 90 11.14 -3.57 -12.92
N THR A 91 11.94 -4.36 -12.22
CA THR A 91 12.03 -4.29 -10.76
C THR A 91 12.73 -2.98 -10.39
N PRO A 92 12.13 -2.14 -9.53
CA PRO A 92 12.88 -1.05 -8.91
C PRO A 92 14.06 -1.64 -8.12
N PRO A 93 15.15 -0.90 -7.92
CA PRO A 93 16.24 -1.36 -7.06
C PRO A 93 15.66 -1.74 -5.71
N VAL A 94 15.79 -3.02 -5.35
CA VAL A 94 15.35 -3.51 -4.04
C VAL A 94 16.15 -2.73 -3.02
N CYS A 95 15.49 -1.95 -2.16
CA CYS A 95 16.15 -1.26 -1.06
C CYS A 95 16.84 -2.33 -0.19
N ARG A 96 18.17 -2.31 -0.18
CA ARG A 96 19.01 -3.08 0.73
C ARG A 96 18.93 -2.53 2.14
#